data_AF-A0A2L0B0Y8-F1
#
_entry.id   AF-A0A2L0B0Y8-F1
#
_cell.length_a   1.000
_cell.length_b   1.000
_cell.length_c   1.000
_cell.angle_alpha   90.00
_cell.angle_beta   90.00
_cell.angle_gamma   90.00
#
_symmetry.space_group_name_H-M   'P 1'
#
loop_
_entity.id
_entity.type
_entity.pdbx_description
1 polymer ?
#
loop_
_entity_poly.entity_id
_entity_poly.type
_entity_poly.pdbx_seq_one_letter_code
_entity_poly.pdbx_strand_id
1 'polypeptide(L)'
;VDTIPEPLRDRMEMIDMSGYVAEEKLAISKQYLLPQAMKESGLKKENIELTDDSLNVLIKSYCRESGVRNLQKHIEKVVRKVAYKVVKDETTFVEVTPTNLQEFVGKPVFTHDRMYTATPPGVVMGLAWTAMGGSTLFIESATRRPAVEKDTEGSLELTGHLGEVMKES
;
A
#
# COMPACT_ATOMS: atom_id res chain seq x y z
N VAL A 1 -19.58 -2.57 1.51
CA VAL A 1 -20.68 -3.14 2.31
C VAL A 1 -21.93 -2.29 2.16
N ASP A 2 -21.79 -0.96 2.08
CA ASP A 2 -22.92 -0.02 1.99
C ASP A 2 -23.75 -0.11 0.70
N THR A 3 -23.25 -0.80 -0.32
CA THR A 3 -23.95 -1.03 -1.60
C THR A 3 -24.73 -2.34 -1.65
N ILE A 4 -24.69 -3.17 -0.60
CA ILE A 4 -25.43 -4.43 -0.56
C ILE A 4 -26.90 -4.13 -0.24
N PRO A 5 -27.87 -4.63 -1.05
CA PRO A 5 -29.29 -4.42 -0.76
C PRO A 5 -29.67 -4.93 0.63
N GLU A 6 -30.42 -4.11 1.36
CA GLU A 6 -30.86 -4.40 2.74
C GLU A 6 -31.55 -5.77 2.90
N PRO A 7 -32.43 -6.23 1.98
CA PRO A 7 -33.05 -7.54 2.10
C PRO A 7 -32.08 -8.73 2.01
N LEU A 8 -30.93 -8.55 1.34
CA LEU A 8 -29.88 -9.56 1.28
C LEU A 8 -28.99 -9.48 2.52
N ARG A 9 -28.67 -8.26 2.95
CA ARG A 9 -27.84 -8.02 4.13
C ARG A 9 -28.46 -8.61 5.40
N ASP A 10 -29.77 -8.49 5.57
CA ASP A 10 -30.49 -9.05 6.72
C ASP A 10 -30.48 -10.59 6.75
N ARG A 11 -30.24 -11.24 5.60
CA ARG A 11 -30.16 -12.70 5.46
C ARG A 11 -28.73 -13.24 5.44
N MET A 12 -27.73 -12.38 5.61
CA MET A 12 -26.31 -12.75 5.58
C MET A 12 -25.69 -12.53 6.94
N GLU A 13 -24.89 -13.49 7.38
CA GLU A 13 -23.95 -13.25 8.48
C GLU A 13 -22.75 -12.46 7.94
N MET A 14 -22.52 -11.28 8.50
CA MET A 14 -21.42 -10.42 8.10
C MET A 14 -20.19 -10.75 8.94
N ILE A 15 -19.16 -11.29 8.29
CA ILE A 15 -17.85 -11.55 8.89
C ILE A 15 -16.85 -10.57 8.29
N ASP A 16 -16.36 -9.65 9.12
CA ASP A 16 -15.38 -8.65 8.70
C ASP A 16 -13.97 -9.22 8.76
N MET A 17 -13.26 -9.17 7.63
CA MET A 17 -11.85 -9.55 7.53
C MET A 17 -11.00 -8.29 7.46
N SER A 18 -10.21 -8.06 8.50
CA SER A 18 -9.26 -6.95 8.54
C SER A 18 -8.10 -7.17 7.56
N GLY A 19 -7.43 -6.08 7.18
CA GLY A 19 -6.15 -6.15 6.49
C GLY A 19 -5.04 -6.74 7.36
N TYR A 20 -3.87 -6.94 6.74
CA TYR A 20 -2.70 -7.51 7.40
C TYR A 20 -1.69 -6.43 7.79
N VAL A 21 -1.06 -6.57 8.96
CA VAL A 21 0.10 -5.76 9.36
C VAL A 21 1.36 -6.21 8.63
N ALA A 22 2.41 -5.39 8.63
CA ALA A 22 3.64 -5.69 7.88
C ALA A 22 4.27 -7.05 8.28
N GLU A 23 4.25 -7.39 9.56
CA GLU A 23 4.76 -8.67 10.08
C GLU A 23 3.94 -9.87 9.60
N GLU A 24 2.61 -9.74 9.59
CA GLU A 24 1.71 -10.76 9.03
C GLU A 24 1.94 -10.94 7.53
N LYS A 25 2.12 -9.84 6.78
CA LYS A 25 2.43 -9.91 5.35
C LYS A 25 3.77 -10.60 5.08
N LEU A 26 4.77 -10.35 5.93
CA LEU A 26 6.06 -11.03 5.86
C LEU A 26 5.89 -12.54 6.09
N ALA A 27 5.15 -12.93 7.13
CA ALA A 27 4.86 -14.33 7.43
C ALA A 27 4.11 -15.01 6.28
N ILE A 28 3.05 -14.37 5.76
CA ILE A 28 2.26 -14.86 4.62
C ILE A 28 3.13 -15.03 3.37
N SER A 29 4.04 -14.08 3.13
CA SER A 29 4.94 -14.13 1.98
C SER A 29 5.88 -15.33 2.04
N LYS A 30 6.45 -15.61 3.21
CA LYS A 30 7.40 -16.72 3.42
C LYS A 30 6.70 -18.08 3.38
N GLN A 31 5.55 -18.19 4.03
CA GLN A 31 4.84 -19.46 4.19
C GLN A 31 4.05 -19.88 2.95
N TYR A 32 3.51 -18.91 2.21
CA TYR A 32 2.55 -19.19 1.14
C TYR A 32 2.96 -18.59 -0.20
N LEU A 33 3.16 -17.27 -0.29
CA LEU A 33 3.28 -16.59 -1.59
C LEU A 33 4.56 -16.99 -2.36
N LEU A 34 5.71 -16.99 -1.68
CA LEU A 34 6.98 -17.35 -2.31
C LEU A 34 7.01 -18.83 -2.72
N PRO A 35 6.66 -19.80 -1.85
CA PRO A 35 6.57 -21.21 -2.25
C PRO A 35 5.60 -21.44 -3.42
N GLN A 36 4.45 -20.76 -3.43
CA GLN A 36 3.47 -20.87 -4.50
C GLN A 36 4.03 -20.33 -5.83
N ALA A 37 4.59 -19.12 -5.83
CA ALA A 37 5.18 -18.52 -7.03
C ALA A 37 6.34 -19.37 -7.59
N MET A 38 7.17 -19.95 -6.71
CA MET A 38 8.25 -20.87 -7.10
C MET A 38 7.69 -22.13 -7.75
N LYS A 39 6.67 -22.75 -7.17
CA LYS A 39 6.00 -23.93 -7.72
C LYS A 39 5.41 -23.66 -9.11
N GLU A 40 4.74 -22.52 -9.28
CA GLU A 40 4.14 -22.11 -10.55
C GLU A 40 5.20 -21.83 -11.62
N SER A 41 6.37 -21.33 -11.24
CA SER A 41 7.48 -21.04 -12.16
C SER A 41 8.47 -22.20 -12.33
N GLY A 42 8.25 -23.33 -11.66
CA GLY A 42 9.12 -24.51 -11.71
C GLY A 42 10.49 -24.34 -11.02
N LEU A 43 10.64 -23.36 -10.13
CA LEU A 43 11.89 -23.12 -9.40
C LEU A 43 11.96 -23.93 -8.10
N LYS A 44 13.17 -24.39 -7.77
CA LYS A 44 13.49 -25.03 -6.48
C LYS A 44 14.14 -24.03 -5.53
N LYS A 45 14.21 -24.38 -4.24
CA LYS A 45 14.92 -23.59 -3.23
C LYS A 45 16.40 -23.38 -3.54
N GLU A 46 16.99 -24.30 -4.30
CA GLU A 46 18.37 -24.23 -4.79
C GLU A 46 18.58 -23.16 -5.87
N ASN A 47 17.50 -22.60 -6.45
CA ASN A 47 17.59 -21.62 -7.52
C ASN A 47 17.38 -20.18 -7.05
N ILE A 48 16.61 -19.99 -5.97
CA ILE A 48 16.24 -18.66 -5.51
C ILE A 48 16.11 -18.61 -3.99
N GLU A 49 16.70 -17.57 -3.40
CA GLU A 49 16.45 -17.17 -2.03
C GLU A 49 16.04 -15.71 -2.00
N LEU A 50 14.90 -15.41 -1.39
CA LEU A 50 14.42 -14.04 -1.20
C LEU A 50 14.51 -13.72 0.28
N THR A 51 15.46 -12.87 0.64
CA THR A 51 15.75 -12.52 2.04
C THR A 51 14.58 -11.78 2.70
N ASP A 52 14.48 -11.90 4.03
CA ASP A 52 13.45 -11.22 4.82
C ASP A 52 13.54 -9.69 4.68
N ASP A 53 14.75 -9.15 4.57
CA ASP A 53 14.97 -7.72 4.33
C ASP A 53 14.44 -7.28 2.96
N SER A 54 14.63 -8.09 1.92
CA SER A 54 14.04 -7.82 0.60
C SER A 54 12.53 -7.85 0.63
N LEU A 55 11.92 -8.80 1.35
CA LEU A 55 10.48 -8.86 1.53
C LEU A 55 9.96 -7.63 2.29
N ASN A 56 10.67 -7.21 3.33
CA ASN A 56 10.35 -5.98 4.05
C ASN A 56 10.40 -4.76 3.15
N VAL A 57 11.42 -4.63 2.30
CA VAL A 57 11.52 -3.54 1.32
C VAL A 57 10.39 -3.62 0.29
N LEU A 58 10.01 -4.81 -0.19
CA LEU A 58 8.87 -5.00 -1.09
C LEU A 58 7.55 -4.53 -0.47
N ILE A 59 7.26 -4.99 0.75
CA ILE A 59 6.06 -4.61 1.50
C ILE A 59 6.00 -3.09 1.67
N LYS A 60 7.12 -2.49 2.03
CA LYS A 60 7.21 -1.07 2.40
C LYS A 60 7.22 -0.10 1.21
N SER A 61 8.00 -0.42 0.18
CA SER A 61 8.32 0.52 -0.90
C SER A 61 7.56 0.26 -2.20
N TYR A 62 6.92 -0.90 -2.32
CA TYR A 62 6.22 -1.31 -3.55
C TYR A 62 4.73 -1.66 -3.32
N CYS A 63 4.30 -1.88 -2.06
CA CYS A 63 2.94 -2.33 -1.76
C CYS A 63 2.23 -1.39 -0.78
N ARG A 64 1.30 -0.56 -1.28
CA ARG A 64 0.45 0.31 -0.43
C ARG A 64 -1.01 -0.15 -0.47
N GLU A 65 -1.28 -1.28 0.17
CA GLU A 65 -2.61 -1.86 0.29
C GLU A 65 -2.79 -2.53 1.66
N SER A 66 -4.02 -2.87 2.05
CA SER A 66 -4.33 -3.63 3.27
C SER A 66 -4.11 -5.15 3.09
N GLY A 67 -4.29 -5.68 1.88
CA GLY A 67 -4.08 -7.09 1.53
C GLY A 67 -2.66 -7.45 1.10
N VAL A 68 -2.52 -8.56 0.37
CA VAL A 68 -1.25 -9.10 -0.16
C VAL A 68 -1.25 -9.31 -1.68
N ARG A 69 -2.22 -8.75 -2.41
CA ARG A 69 -2.38 -8.95 -3.86
C ARG A 69 -1.25 -8.32 -4.66
N ASN A 70 -0.88 -7.07 -4.37
CA ASN A 70 0.26 -6.41 -5.00
C ASN A 70 1.57 -7.05 -4.55
N LEU A 71 1.66 -7.46 -3.29
CA LEU A 71 2.83 -8.18 -2.77
C LEU A 71 3.07 -9.49 -3.54
N GLN A 72 2.01 -10.28 -3.74
CA GLN A 72 2.04 -11.49 -4.57
C GLN A 72 2.52 -11.19 -5.98
N LYS A 73 1.95 -10.20 -6.67
CA LYS A 73 2.38 -9.81 -8.04
C LYS A 73 3.86 -9.45 -8.11
N HIS A 74 4.38 -8.75 -7.11
CA HIS A 74 5.79 -8.39 -7.07
C HIS A 74 6.68 -9.62 -6.83
N ILE A 75 6.30 -10.52 -5.92
CA ILE A 75 7.02 -11.78 -5.70
C ILE A 75 7.03 -12.63 -6.98
N GLU A 76 5.88 -12.81 -7.64
CA GLU A 76 5.79 -13.53 -8.92
C GLU A 76 6.67 -12.90 -10.00
N LYS A 77 6.73 -11.57 -10.06
CA LYS A 77 7.61 -10.85 -11.00
C LYS A 77 9.09 -11.13 -10.73
N VAL A 78 9.51 -11.16 -9.47
CA VAL A 78 10.88 -11.53 -9.08
C VAL A 78 11.18 -12.96 -9.49
N VAL A 79 10.34 -13.91 -9.08
CA VAL A 79 10.50 -15.34 -9.36
C VAL A 79 10.56 -15.59 -10.87
N ARG A 80 9.68 -14.98 -11.67
CA ARG A 80 9.67 -15.12 -13.13
C ARG A 80 10.95 -14.60 -13.78
N LYS A 81 11.51 -13.50 -13.28
CA LYS A 81 12.80 -12.97 -13.77
C LYS A 81 13.97 -13.88 -13.40
N VAL A 82 13.96 -14.46 -12.20
CA VAL A 82 14.97 -15.45 -11.81
C VAL A 82 14.87 -16.69 -12.70
N ALA A 83 13.65 -17.20 -12.94
CA ALA A 83 13.44 -18.32 -13.85
C ALA A 83 13.98 -18.05 -15.25
N TYR A 84 13.79 -16.83 -15.77
CA TYR A 84 14.38 -16.43 -17.04
C TYR A 84 15.92 -16.48 -17.03
N LYS A 85 16.57 -15.99 -15.98
CA LYS A 85 18.05 -16.04 -15.84
C LYS A 85 18.58 -17.48 -15.74
N VAL A 86 17.86 -18.34 -15.02
CA VAL A 86 18.21 -19.77 -14.89
C VAL A 86 18.08 -20.49 -16.23
N VAL A 87 17.00 -20.28 -16.98
CA VAL A 87 16.79 -20.90 -18.31
C VAL A 87 17.82 -20.44 -19.34
N LYS A 88 18.35 -19.23 -19.18
CA LYS A 88 19.41 -18.69 -20.04
C LYS A 88 20.82 -19.16 -19.64
N ASP A 89 20.94 -20.03 -18.63
CA ASP A 89 22.19 -20.51 -18.05
C ASP A 89 23.12 -19.39 -17.55
N GLU A 90 22.57 -18.22 -17.19
CA GLU A 90 23.36 -17.09 -16.67
C GLU A 90 23.76 -17.32 -15.21
N THR A 91 22.88 -17.95 -14.43
CA THR A 91 23.06 -18.19 -12.99
C THR A 91 22.28 -19.42 -12.55
N THR A 92 22.87 -20.25 -11.69
CA THR A 92 22.22 -21.43 -11.09
C THR A 92 21.44 -21.11 -9.82
N PHE A 93 21.91 -20.12 -9.05
CA PHE A 93 21.32 -19.63 -7.81
C PHE A 93 21.30 -18.10 -7.81
N VAL A 94 20.20 -17.51 -7.33
CA VAL A 94 20.05 -16.07 -7.19
C VAL A 94 19.56 -15.75 -5.78
N GLU A 95 20.40 -15.08 -5.01
CA GLU A 95 20.02 -14.46 -3.75
C GLU A 95 19.49 -13.05 -4.02
N VAL A 96 18.23 -12.78 -3.65
CA VAL A 96 17.58 -11.49 -3.82
C VAL A 96 17.67 -10.71 -2.51
N THR A 97 18.51 -9.68 -2.52
CA THR A 97 18.82 -8.77 -1.42
C THR A 97 18.28 -7.37 -1.69
N PRO A 98 18.15 -6.50 -0.67
CA PRO A 98 17.66 -5.13 -0.88
C PRO A 98 18.42 -4.34 -1.95
N THR A 99 19.70 -4.63 -2.15
CA THR A 99 20.57 -3.94 -3.11
C THR A 99 20.28 -4.32 -4.56
N ASN A 100 19.96 -5.59 -4.85
CA ASN A 100 19.68 -6.07 -6.21
C ASN A 100 18.16 -6.15 -6.52
N LEU A 101 17.29 -5.96 -5.52
CA LEU A 101 15.84 -6.03 -5.67
C LEU A 101 15.31 -5.14 -6.82
N GLN A 102 15.92 -3.96 -7.01
CA GLN A 102 15.53 -3.01 -8.06
C GLN A 102 15.71 -3.56 -9.47
N GLU A 103 16.67 -4.46 -9.70
CA GLU A 103 16.86 -5.12 -11.00
C GLU A 103 15.65 -6.00 -11.37
N PHE A 104 14.98 -6.54 -10.36
CA PHE A 104 13.84 -7.42 -10.54
C PHE A 104 12.53 -6.64 -10.63
N VAL A 105 12.21 -5.83 -9.64
CA VAL A 105 10.89 -5.16 -9.59
C VAL A 105 10.87 -3.77 -10.23
N GLY A 106 12.03 -3.12 -10.41
CA GLY A 106 12.17 -1.74 -10.88
C GLY A 106 12.46 -0.79 -9.74
N LYS A 107 12.36 0.52 -10.00
CA LYS A 107 12.52 1.55 -8.96
C LYS A 107 11.37 1.49 -7.94
N PRO A 108 11.61 1.85 -6.66
CA PRO A 108 10.57 2.00 -5.65
C PRO A 108 9.40 2.86 -6.15
N VAL A 109 8.17 2.37 -5.95
CA VAL A 109 6.94 3.06 -6.37
C VAL A 109 6.49 4.05 -5.32
N PHE A 110 6.66 3.69 -4.05
CA PHE A 110 6.29 4.51 -2.91
C PHE A 110 7.54 4.92 -2.14
N THR A 111 7.70 6.22 -1.93
CA THR A 111 8.68 6.74 -0.98
C THR A 111 8.06 6.78 0.42
N HIS A 112 8.88 6.52 1.43
CA HIS A 112 8.47 6.50 2.83
C HIS A 112 8.21 7.87 3.44
N ASP A 113 8.39 8.94 2.67
CA ASP A 113 8.29 10.26 3.24
C ASP A 113 6.86 10.58 3.63
N ARG A 114 6.70 10.92 4.91
CA ARG A 114 5.61 11.78 5.33
C ARG A 114 5.67 13.00 4.43
N MET A 115 4.54 13.36 3.84
CA MET A 115 4.42 14.57 3.02
C MET A 115 4.96 15.81 3.75
N TYR A 116 4.83 15.82 5.09
CA TYR A 116 5.42 16.79 5.99
C TYR A 116 6.22 16.10 7.10
N THR A 117 7.48 16.49 7.32
CA THR A 117 8.29 16.06 8.48
C THR A 117 7.76 16.64 9.78
N ALA A 118 7.40 17.92 9.77
CA ALA A 118 6.60 18.61 10.78
C ALA A 118 5.46 19.35 10.06
N THR A 119 4.23 19.22 10.56
CA THR A 119 3.06 19.86 9.95
C THR A 119 3.14 21.38 10.14
N PRO A 120 3.13 22.18 9.05
CA PRO A 120 3.08 23.63 9.18
C PRO A 120 1.73 24.09 9.76
N PRO A 121 1.64 25.33 10.29
CA PRO A 121 0.36 25.89 10.73
C PRO A 121 -0.70 25.81 9.62
N GLY A 122 -1.89 25.32 9.97
CA GLY A 122 -2.99 25.10 9.03
C GLY A 122 -3.04 23.71 8.40
N VAL A 123 -2.09 22.82 8.70
CA VAL A 123 -2.09 21.43 8.22
C VAL A 123 -2.16 20.45 9.39
N VAL A 124 -3.05 19.46 9.30
CA VAL A 124 -3.16 18.37 10.29
C VAL A 124 -3.26 17.00 9.61
N MET A 125 -2.72 15.97 10.27
CA MET A 125 -2.85 14.59 9.81
C MET A 125 -4.12 13.95 10.37
N GLY A 126 -5.01 13.51 9.50
CA GLY A 126 -6.23 12.76 9.82
C GLY A 126 -6.12 11.30 9.43
N LEU A 127 -6.88 10.44 10.12
CA LEU A 127 -7.09 9.06 9.73
C LEU A 127 -8.45 8.94 9.04
N ALA A 128 -8.47 8.33 7.86
CA ALA A 128 -9.67 8.11 7.08
C ALA A 128 -9.89 6.62 6.84
N TRP A 129 -11.14 6.18 6.90
CA TRP A 129 -11.54 4.86 6.45
C TRP A 129 -11.99 4.93 5.00
N THR A 130 -11.23 4.29 4.10
CA THR A 130 -11.53 4.27 2.67
C THR A 130 -12.02 2.88 2.24
N ALA A 131 -12.56 2.77 1.02
CA ALA A 131 -12.94 1.47 0.45
C ALA A 131 -11.77 0.46 0.35
N MET A 132 -10.52 0.94 0.37
CA MET A 132 -9.30 0.11 0.34
C MET A 132 -8.72 -0.17 1.74
N GLY A 133 -9.39 0.31 2.80
CA GLY A 133 -8.96 0.24 4.20
C GLY A 133 -8.57 1.61 4.78
N GLY A 134 -7.95 1.58 5.95
CA GLY A 134 -7.46 2.79 6.63
C GLY A 134 -6.37 3.51 5.84
N SER A 135 -6.48 4.84 5.73
CA SER A 135 -5.50 5.71 5.07
C SER A 135 -5.24 6.95 5.92
N THR A 136 -4.02 7.49 5.84
CA THR A 136 -3.70 8.81 6.38
C THR A 136 -4.01 9.86 5.32
N LEU A 137 -4.66 10.95 5.73
CA LEU A 137 -4.92 12.14 4.90
C LEU A 137 -4.33 13.37 5.59
N PHE A 138 -3.94 14.36 4.80
CA PHE A 138 -3.60 15.68 5.32
C PHE A 138 -4.77 16.62 5.02
N ILE A 139 -5.30 17.25 6.07
CA ILE A 139 -6.31 18.29 5.96
C ILE A 139 -5.57 19.62 6.02
N GLU A 140 -5.77 20.45 5.01
CA GLU A 140 -5.08 21.72 4.87
C GLU A 140 -6.07 22.88 4.93
N SER A 141 -5.63 23.98 5.53
CA SER A 141 -6.36 25.23 5.65
C SER A 141 -5.41 26.37 5.34
N ALA A 142 -5.86 27.31 4.50
CA ALA A 142 -5.08 28.47 4.11
C ALA A 142 -5.96 29.72 4.15
N THR A 143 -5.40 30.81 4.67
CA THR A 143 -6.08 32.11 4.67
C THR A 143 -6.04 32.69 3.26
N ARG A 144 -7.20 32.76 2.59
CA ARG A 144 -7.28 33.26 1.21
C ARG A 144 -7.16 34.78 1.09
N ARG A 145 -7.76 35.52 2.04
CA ARG A 145 -7.75 36.99 2.04
C ARG A 145 -7.04 37.51 3.29
N PRO A 146 -6.15 38.50 3.18
CA PRO A 146 -5.55 39.12 4.35
C PRO A 146 -6.62 39.82 5.20
N ALA A 147 -6.46 39.78 6.52
CA ALA A 147 -7.36 40.44 7.48
C ALA A 147 -7.09 41.95 7.51
N VAL A 148 -7.45 42.67 6.44
CA VAL A 148 -7.14 44.11 6.30
C VAL A 148 -8.30 45.01 6.71
N GLU A 149 -9.53 44.49 6.76
CA GLU A 149 -10.73 45.26 7.10
C GLU A 149 -11.48 44.62 8.27
N LYS A 150 -11.81 45.44 9.29
CA LYS A 150 -12.40 45.00 10.57
C LYS A 150 -13.87 44.55 10.48
N ASP A 151 -14.54 44.82 9.36
CA ASP A 151 -15.98 44.63 9.18
C ASP A 151 -16.34 43.69 8.00
N THR A 152 -15.38 42.92 7.47
CA THR A 152 -15.69 41.91 6.44
C THR A 152 -16.06 40.58 7.08
N GLU A 153 -17.26 40.07 6.80
CA GLU A 153 -17.64 38.70 7.20
C GLU A 153 -16.66 37.67 6.62
N GLY A 154 -16.26 36.72 7.45
CA GLY A 154 -15.38 35.61 7.05
C GLY A 154 -16.12 34.63 6.14
N SER A 155 -15.46 34.18 5.07
CA SER A 155 -15.95 33.13 4.18
C SER A 155 -15.10 31.86 4.29
N LEU A 156 -15.73 30.69 4.27
CA LEU A 156 -15.06 29.39 4.20
C LEU A 156 -15.28 28.75 2.82
N GLU A 157 -14.20 28.43 2.13
CA GLU A 157 -14.24 27.70 0.86
C GLU A 157 -13.70 26.28 1.09
N LEU A 158 -14.57 25.29 0.96
CA LEU A 158 -14.23 23.88 1.11
C LEU A 158 -13.88 23.28 -0.26
N THR A 159 -12.77 22.54 -0.32
CA THR A 159 -12.31 21.86 -1.53
C THR A 159 -12.10 20.37 -1.27
N GLY A 160 -12.19 19.55 -2.32
CA GLY A 160 -12.30 18.09 -2.22
C GLY A 160 -13.76 17.67 -2.39
N HIS A 161 -14.00 16.46 -2.92
CA HIS A 161 -15.35 15.94 -3.16
C HIS A 161 -16.04 15.57 -1.84
N LEU A 162 -16.29 16.58 -1.01
CA LEU A 162 -16.92 16.48 0.29
C LEU A 162 -18.44 16.41 0.05
N GLY A 163 -19.06 15.32 0.51
CA GLY A 163 -20.52 15.20 0.49
C GLY A 163 -21.19 16.22 1.41
N GLU A 164 -22.51 16.38 1.29
CA GLU A 164 -23.27 17.35 2.10
C GLU A 164 -23.05 17.16 3.61
N VAL A 165 -22.89 15.92 4.08
CA VAL A 165 -22.62 15.58 5.49
C VAL A 165 -21.36 16.26 6.03
N MET A 166 -20.34 16.42 5.18
CA MET A 166 -19.07 17.05 5.57
C MET A 166 -19.11 18.59 5.52
N LYS A 167 -20.17 19.19 4.96
CA LYS A 167 -20.31 20.67 4.97
C LYS A 167 -20.84 21.20 6.30
N GLU A 168 -21.61 20.38 7.01
CA GLU A 168 -22.17 20.73 8.33
C GLU A 168 -21.22 20.37 9.49
N SER A 169 -20.30 19.44 9.26
CA SER A 169 -19.34 18.95 10.26
C SER A 169 -18.12 19.86 10.38
#